data_AF-A0A455SI51-F1
#
_entry.id   AF-A0A455SI51-F1
#
_cell.length_a   1.000
_cell.length_b   1.000
_cell.length_c   1.000
_cell.angle_alpha   90.00
_cell.angle_beta   90.00
_cell.angle_gamma   90.00
#
_symmetry.space_group_name_H-M   'P 1'
#
loop_
_entity.id
_entity.type
_entity.pdbx_description
1 polymer ?
#
loop_
_entity_poly.entity_id
_entity_poly.type
_entity_poly.pdbx_seq_one_letter_code
_entity_poly.pdbx_strand_id
1 'polypeptide(L)'
;MLKHRADIADHETQPLSTKAVQQAQVTRYLDQHQLSLHAIARAAGTPLMVVWRVQHGKPVTEEHARTIESAFLCLTGMPYEGSFAVYPEESQGTR
;
A
#
# COMPACT_ATOMS: atom_id res chain seq x y z
N MET A 1 -8.16 41.83 24.92
CA MET A 1 -8.62 40.96 23.82
C MET A 1 -7.62 39.83 23.63
N LEU A 2 -7.88 38.66 24.24
CA LEU A 2 -7.03 37.48 24.11
C LEU A 2 -7.34 36.78 22.78
N LYS A 3 -6.34 36.69 21.89
CA LYS A 3 -6.42 35.88 20.68
C LYS A 3 -6.57 34.41 21.11
N HIS A 4 -7.75 33.83 20.91
CA HIS A 4 -7.94 32.39 20.99
C HIS A 4 -7.03 31.74 19.93
N ARG A 5 -5.92 31.16 20.37
CA ARG A 5 -5.17 30.18 19.59
C ARG A 5 -6.03 28.92 19.66
N ALA A 6 -6.76 28.62 18.59
CA ALA A 6 -7.41 27.33 18.47
C ALA A 6 -6.35 26.24 18.65
N ASP A 7 -6.54 25.36 19.63
CA ASP A 7 -5.69 24.19 19.82
C ASP A 7 -5.98 23.22 18.67
N ILE A 8 -4.93 22.75 17.99
CA ILE A 8 -5.07 21.86 16.83
C ILE A 8 -5.76 20.55 17.24
N ALA A 9 -5.67 20.18 18.53
CA ALA A 9 -6.30 19.01 19.10
C ALA A 9 -7.85 19.06 19.15
N ASP A 10 -8.45 20.25 19.08
CA ASP A 10 -9.92 20.42 19.16
C ASP A 10 -10.62 20.32 17.79
N HIS A 11 -9.89 20.04 16.72
CA HIS A 11 -10.50 19.85 15.41
C HIS A 11 -11.01 18.41 15.23
N GLU A 12 -12.30 18.29 14.88
CA GLU A 12 -12.86 17.02 14.42
C GLU A 12 -12.08 16.50 13.21
N THR A 13 -11.44 15.34 13.35
CA THR A 13 -10.76 14.66 12.24
C THR A 13 -11.63 13.55 11.67
N GLN A 14 -11.64 13.42 10.35
CA GLN A 14 -12.24 12.27 9.69
C GLN A 14 -11.26 11.08 9.64
N PRO A 15 -11.76 9.83 9.69
CA PRO A 15 -10.91 8.66 9.51
C PRO A 15 -10.27 8.65 8.13
N LEU A 16 -9.04 8.14 8.05
CA LEU A 16 -8.35 7.98 6.78
C LEU A 16 -9.11 7.00 5.88
N SER A 17 -9.19 7.31 4.59
CA SER A 17 -9.67 6.36 3.59
C SER A 17 -8.82 5.09 3.58
N THR A 18 -9.42 3.94 3.27
CA THR A 18 -8.71 2.66 3.13
C THR A 18 -7.49 2.76 2.21
N LYS A 19 -7.64 3.47 1.09
CA LYS A 19 -6.54 3.74 0.15
C LYS A 19 -5.37 4.47 0.81
N ALA A 20 -5.65 5.51 1.60
CA ALA A 20 -4.62 6.27 2.29
C ALA A 20 -3.91 5.41 3.34
N VAL A 21 -4.64 4.55 4.05
CA VAL A 21 -4.07 3.59 5.01
C VAL A 21 -3.14 2.62 4.29
N GLN A 22 -3.59 2.00 3.19
CA GLN A 22 -2.79 1.04 2.42
C GLN A 22 -1.53 1.69 1.83
N GLN A 23 -1.66 2.87 1.24
CA GLN A 23 -0.51 3.65 0.76
C GLN A 23 0.50 3.93 1.88
N ALA A 24 0.03 4.35 3.06
CA ALA A 24 0.89 4.63 4.19
C ALA A 24 1.59 3.36 4.72
N GLN A 25 0.89 2.22 4.77
CA GLN A 25 1.45 0.93 5.17
C GLN A 25 2.58 0.48 4.22
N VAL A 26 2.32 0.53 2.91
CA VAL A 26 3.34 0.18 1.90
C VAL A 26 4.53 1.13 2.00
N THR A 27 4.29 2.44 2.01
CA THR A 27 5.36 3.45 2.08
C THR A 27 6.24 3.23 3.31
N ARG A 28 5.63 3.03 4.48
CA ARG A 28 6.35 2.74 5.72
C ARG A 28 7.19 1.47 5.62
N TYR A 29 6.65 0.40 5.04
CA TYR A 29 7.39 -0.87 4.89
C TYR A 29 8.59 -0.70 3.95
N LEU A 30 8.42 0.00 2.82
CA LEU A 30 9.50 0.30 1.89
C LEU A 30 10.61 1.11 2.57
N ASP A 31 10.25 2.15 3.32
CA ASP A 31 11.21 3.02 4.00
C ASP A 31 11.96 2.28 5.10
N GLN A 32 11.26 1.48 5.92
CA GLN A 32 11.85 0.70 7.00
C GLN A 32 12.89 -0.30 6.49
N HIS A 33 12.64 -0.89 5.32
CA HIS A 33 13.52 -1.89 4.71
C HIS A 33 14.41 -1.33 3.60
N GLN A 34 14.39 -0.01 3.36
CA GLN A 34 15.13 0.68 2.29
C GLN A 34 14.95 0.03 0.90
N LEU A 35 13.74 -0.44 0.63
CA LEU A 35 13.43 -1.16 -0.60
C LEU A 35 13.28 -0.21 -1.78
N SER A 36 13.95 -0.53 -2.89
CA SER A 36 13.71 0.17 -4.16
C SER A 36 12.61 -0.53 -4.97
N LEU A 37 11.75 0.27 -5.60
CA LEU A 37 10.69 -0.26 -6.48
C LEU A 37 11.26 -1.14 -7.61
N HIS A 38 12.45 -0.80 -8.11
CA HIS A 38 13.14 -1.56 -9.15
C HIS A 38 13.58 -2.96 -8.67
N ALA A 39 14.10 -3.06 -7.44
CA ALA A 39 14.48 -4.34 -6.84
C ALA A 39 13.25 -5.23 -6.65
N ILE A 40 12.14 -4.65 -6.16
CA ILE A 40 10.87 -5.34 -5.98
C ILE A 40 10.34 -5.83 -7.33
N ALA A 41 10.28 -4.97 -8.34
CA ALA A 41 9.80 -5.33 -9.67
C ALA A 41 10.59 -6.50 -10.27
N ARG A 42 11.92 -6.46 -10.13
CA ARG A 42 12.81 -7.54 -10.56
C ARG A 42 12.57 -8.84 -9.80
N ALA A 43 12.46 -8.77 -8.47
CA ALA A 43 12.25 -9.95 -7.62
C ALA A 43 10.86 -10.56 -7.83
N ALA A 44 9.83 -9.73 -8.03
CA ALA A 44 8.46 -10.16 -8.30
C ALA A 44 8.24 -10.66 -9.73
N GLY A 45 9.15 -10.37 -10.66
CA GLY A 45 8.95 -10.64 -12.09
C GLY A 45 7.79 -9.81 -12.69
N THR A 46 7.48 -8.65 -12.12
CA THR A 46 6.35 -7.80 -12.55
C THR A 46 6.84 -6.47 -13.12
N PRO A 47 6.06 -5.81 -14.01
CA PRO A 47 6.41 -4.49 -14.50
C PRO A 47 6.52 -3.46 -13.36
N LEU A 48 7.50 -2.55 -13.45
CA LEU A 48 7.72 -1.48 -12.45
C LEU A 48 6.44 -0.66 -12.17
N MET A 49 5.61 -0.47 -13.19
CA MET A 49 4.32 0.23 -13.06
C MET A 49 3.39 -0.45 -12.05
N VAL A 50 3.40 -1.78 -11.95
CA VAL A 50 2.58 -2.52 -10.98
C VAL A 50 3.04 -2.22 -9.55
N VAL A 51 4.35 -2.23 -9.32
CA VAL A 51 4.93 -1.89 -8.00
C VAL A 51 4.66 -0.43 -7.64
N TRP A 52 4.76 0.49 -8.60
CA TRP A 52 4.39 1.89 -8.42
C TRP A 52 2.92 2.04 -8.01
N ARG A 53 2.01 1.27 -8.64
CA ARG A 53 0.58 1.26 -8.27
C ARG A 53 0.38 0.84 -6.82
N VAL A 54 1.06 -0.22 -6.38
CA VAL A 54 1.01 -0.69 -4.99
C VAL A 54 1.47 0.41 -4.02
N GLN A 55 2.60 1.07 -4.28
CA GLN A 55 3.07 2.19 -3.45
C GLN A 55 2.04 3.32 -3.33
N HIS A 56 1.28 3.59 -4.39
CA HIS A 56 0.28 4.66 -4.42
C HIS A 56 -1.13 4.22 -3.99
N GLY A 57 -1.25 3.03 -3.39
CA GLY A 57 -2.53 2.46 -2.95
C GLY A 57 -3.52 2.26 -4.10
N LYS A 58 -3.03 2.03 -5.32
CA LYS A 58 -3.87 1.76 -6.49
C LYS A 58 -4.13 0.25 -6.59
N PRO A 59 -5.33 -0.16 -7.04
CA PRO A 59 -5.67 -1.58 -7.10
C PRO A 59 -4.80 -2.33 -8.10
N VAL A 60 -4.40 -3.54 -7.75
CA VAL A 60 -3.74 -4.52 -8.62
C VAL A 60 -4.53 -5.83 -8.65
N THR A 61 -4.10 -6.82 -9.43
CA THR A 61 -4.73 -8.15 -9.41
C THR A 61 -4.25 -8.95 -8.19
N GLU A 62 -4.99 -9.98 -7.78
CA GLU A 62 -4.56 -10.86 -6.68
C GLU A 62 -3.23 -11.57 -6.96
N GLU A 63 -2.97 -11.92 -8.21
CA GLU A 63 -1.70 -12.50 -8.64
C GLU A 63 -0.54 -11.51 -8.44
N HIS A 64 -0.72 -10.25 -8.84
CA HIS A 64 0.28 -9.21 -8.61
C HIS A 64 0.49 -8.93 -7.11
N ALA A 65 -0.58 -8.93 -6.31
CA ALA A 65 -0.48 -8.79 -4.86
C ALA A 65 0.40 -9.90 -4.25
N ARG A 66 0.11 -11.17 -4.56
CA ARG A 66 0.86 -12.33 -4.05
C ARG A 66 2.32 -12.36 -4.49
N THR A 67 2.60 -12.01 -5.75
CA THR A 67 3.98 -11.96 -6.26
C THR A 67 4.79 -10.83 -5.61
N ILE A 68 4.17 -9.68 -5.34
CA ILE A 68 4.81 -8.56 -4.63
C ILE A 68 5.04 -8.89 -3.15
N GLU A 69 4.07 -9.52 -2.47
CA GLU A 69 4.24 -10.02 -1.10
C GLU A 69 5.41 -11.02 -0.99
N SER A 70 5.48 -11.96 -1.94
CA SER A 70 6.58 -12.92 -2.02
C SER A 70 7.93 -12.24 -2.26
N ALA A 71 7.96 -11.19 -3.10
CA ALA A 71 9.16 -10.40 -3.34
C ALA A 71 9.58 -9.60 -2.11
N PHE A 72 8.65 -9.04 -1.34
CA PHE A 72 8.94 -8.39 -0.07
C PHE A 72 9.61 -9.37 0.90
N LEU A 73 9.00 -10.54 1.12
CA LEU A 73 9.56 -11.58 1.97
C LEU A 73 10.95 -12.04 1.50
N CYS A 74 11.14 -12.21 0.18
CA CYS A 74 12.42 -12.62 -0.38
C CYS A 74 13.52 -11.58 -0.16
N LEU A 75 13.22 -10.29 -0.31
CA LEU A 75 14.20 -9.21 -0.19
C LEU A 75 14.51 -8.86 1.26
N THR A 76 13.56 -9.00 2.18
CA THR A 76 13.72 -8.53 3.58
C THR A 76 13.86 -9.66 4.59
N GLY A 77 13.46 -10.89 4.23
CA GLY A 77 13.29 -12.00 5.17
C GLY A 77 12.10 -11.83 6.13
N MET A 78 11.29 -10.78 5.97
CA MET A 78 10.19 -10.42 6.87
C MET A 78 8.86 -10.35 6.09
N PRO A 79 7.79 -10.99 6.57
CA PRO A 79 6.48 -10.90 5.92
C PRO A 79 5.95 -9.47 5.95
N TYR A 80 5.12 -9.13 4.95
CA TYR A 80 4.36 -7.88 4.93
C TYR A 80 3.00 -8.10 5.58
N GLU A 81 2.76 -7.41 6.70
CA GLU A 81 1.53 -7.54 7.51
C GLU A 81 0.41 -6.58 7.07
N GLY A 82 0.67 -5.74 6.06
CA GLY A 82 -0.32 -4.81 5.53
C GLY A 82 -1.22 -5.46 4.49
N SER A 83 -2.05 -4.64 3.84
CA SER A 83 -2.86 -5.10 2.70
C SER A 83 -2.59 -4.25 1.46
N PHE A 84 -2.80 -4.84 0.29
CA PHE A 84 -2.82 -4.12 -0.97
C PHE A 84 -4.26 -3.86 -1.41
N ALA A 85 -4.46 -2.79 -2.17
CA ALA A 85 -5.70 -2.63 -2.92
C ALA A 85 -5.73 -3.70 -4.03
N VAL A 86 -6.82 -4.46 -4.10
CA VAL A 86 -7.04 -5.47 -5.14
C VAL A 86 -8.32 -5.12 -5.89
N TYR A 87 -8.37 -5.38 -7.19
CA TYR A 87 -9.63 -5.30 -7.93
C TYR A 87 -10.65 -6.29 -7.36
N PRO A 88 -11.93 -5.91 -7.24
CA PRO A 88 -12.96 -6.86 -6.85
C PRO A 88 -12.99 -7.99 -7.90
N GLU A 89 -13.00 -9.24 -7.44
CA GLU A 89 -13.30 -10.39 -8.29
C GLU A 89 -14.63 -10.09 -8.99
N GLU A 90 -14.63 -10.09 -10.33
CA GLU A 90 -15.88 -10.02 -11.06
C GLU A 90 -16.69 -11.24 -10.63
N SER A 91 -17.74 -11.03 -9.84
CA SER A 91 -18.71 -12.07 -9.54
C SER A 91 -19.20 -12.58 -10.88
N GLN A 92 -18.72 -13.74 -11.30
CA GLN A 92 -19.23 -14.41 -12.49
C GLN A 92 -20.71 -14.65 -12.21
N GLY A 93 -21.55 -13.74 -12.73
CA GLY A 93 -22.98 -13.92 -12.75
C GLY A 93 -23.22 -15.19 -13.55
N THR A 94 -23.56 -16.25 -12.85
CA THR A 94 -24.05 -17.50 -13.42
C THR A 94 -25.19 -17.14 -14.37
N ARG A 95 -24.95 -17.27 -15.67
CA ARG A 95 -25.98 -17.27 -16.71
C ARG A 95 -26.19 -18.69 -17.18
#